data_AF-A0A1B7MQ67-F1
#
_entry.id   AF-A0A1B7MQ67-F1
#
_cell.length_a   1.000
_cell.length_b   1.000
_cell.length_c   1.000
_cell.angle_alpha   90.00
_cell.angle_beta   90.00
_cell.angle_gamma   90.00
#
_symmetry.space_group_name_H-M   'P 1'
#
loop_
_entity.id
_entity.type
_entity.pdbx_description
1 polymer ?
#
loop_
_entity_poly.entity_id
_entity_poly.type
_entity_poly.pdbx_seq_one_letter_code
_entity_poly.pdbx_strand_id
1 'polypeptide(L)'
;MIPAYVAAASAFSLLLHLVLLSKPVKKMWSRFLPPNKTDEEPSAFSEEATTVDGFYSEAKAFINRHGGLVIFAYKFARFTGCLVFLALSLATFILEEREEHSVGTDKKSERKHHKTRPIDGPIPFSRVEWLRFVLCMTAAYASILGLVSVTAKPRWSRLVSNHLATLLFTMFAVFAYRDLWPLITFHLQPKDLREGGLLWAKVVVLFLTSIVFPLVSPRQYIPVDPARPTETPHPEQTSSWLSMVLYTWLDPIIFKAYRIPHLTQEELPPLADHDYSRNLKKKSFP
;
A
#
# COMPACT_ATOMS: atom_id res chain seq x y z
N MET A 1 3.59 5.74 18.40
CA MET A 1 4.71 6.61 17.93
C MET A 1 5.48 6.00 16.77
N ILE A 2 5.88 4.71 16.82
CA ILE A 2 6.63 4.06 15.73
C ILE A 2 5.97 4.22 14.34
N PRO A 3 4.65 4.01 14.14
CA PRO A 3 4.04 4.18 12.83
C PRO A 3 4.08 5.62 12.31
N ALA A 4 4.09 6.60 13.21
CA ALA A 4 4.13 8.02 12.86
C ALA A 4 5.52 8.43 12.36
N TYR A 5 6.58 7.92 12.98
CA TYR A 5 7.94 8.13 12.48
C TYR A 5 8.13 7.48 11.11
N VAL A 6 7.59 6.27 10.91
CA VAL A 6 7.63 5.61 9.59
C VAL A 6 6.79 6.36 8.56
N ALA A 7 5.63 6.91 8.94
CA ALA A 7 4.84 7.77 8.07
C ALA A 7 5.60 9.05 7.67
N ALA A 8 6.24 9.73 8.63
CA ALA A 8 7.06 10.91 8.37
C ALA A 8 8.26 10.57 7.47
N ALA A 9 8.96 9.46 7.73
CA ALA A 9 10.07 9.00 6.91
C ALA A 9 9.63 8.60 5.50
N SER A 10 8.47 7.96 5.37
CA SER A 10 7.87 7.62 4.07
C SER A 10 7.48 8.88 3.30
N ALA A 11 6.85 9.85 3.95
CA ALA A 11 6.50 11.13 3.35
C ALA A 11 7.76 11.90 2.90
N PHE A 12 8.81 11.92 3.72
CA PHE A 12 10.08 12.52 3.37
C PHE A 12 10.74 11.80 2.18
N SER A 13 10.72 10.46 2.17
CA SER A 13 11.27 9.66 1.07
C SER A 13 10.52 9.92 -0.23
N LEU A 14 9.18 10.02 -0.18
CA LEU A 14 8.34 10.37 -1.33
C LEU A 14 8.62 11.79 -1.84
N LEU A 15 8.73 12.76 -0.94
CA LEU A 15 9.07 14.13 -1.30
C LEU A 15 10.47 14.21 -1.92
N LEU A 16 11.45 13.53 -1.34
CA LEU A 16 12.80 13.45 -1.89
C LEU A 16 12.78 12.82 -3.28
N HIS A 17 12.06 11.72 -3.47
CA HIS A 17 11.95 11.05 -4.76
C HIS A 17 11.23 11.93 -5.80
N LEU A 18 10.20 12.67 -5.39
CA LEU A 18 9.48 13.62 -6.24
C LEU A 18 10.36 14.82 -6.63
N VAL A 19 11.19 15.31 -5.72
CA VAL A 19 12.19 16.35 -5.98
C VAL A 19 13.27 15.84 -6.93
N LEU A 20 13.80 14.63 -6.72
CA LEU A 20 14.82 14.01 -7.59
C LEU A 20 14.29 13.72 -9.01
N LEU A 21 13.02 13.34 -9.14
CA LEU A 21 12.36 13.08 -10.43
C LEU A 21 11.85 14.35 -11.11
N SER A 22 11.85 15.50 -10.42
CA SER A 22 11.38 16.76 -10.97
C SER A 22 12.26 17.22 -12.14
N LYS A 23 11.63 17.72 -13.20
CA LYS A 23 12.29 18.25 -14.41
C LYS A 23 13.41 19.28 -14.12
N PRO A 24 13.32 20.18 -13.12
CA PRO A 24 14.43 21.09 -12.81
C PRO A 24 15.66 20.39 -12.22
N VAL A 25 15.48 19.35 -11.40
CA VAL A 25 16.60 18.56 -10.85
C VAL A 25 17.23 17.68 -11.92
N LYS A 26 16.42 17.03 -12.78
CA LYS A 26 16.93 16.32 -13.97
C LYS A 26 17.72 17.24 -14.90
N LYS A 27 17.28 18.49 -15.11
CA LYS A 27 17.99 19.52 -15.90
C LYS A 27 19.28 20.00 -15.24
N MET A 28 19.36 19.97 -13.91
CA MET A 28 20.56 20.32 -13.15
C MET A 28 21.57 19.16 -13.12
N TRP A 29 21.08 17.92 -13.01
CA TRP A 29 21.89 16.70 -13.05
C TRP A 29 22.41 16.33 -14.44
N SER A 30 21.67 16.67 -15.50
CA SER A 30 22.15 16.51 -16.88
C SER A 30 23.33 17.44 -17.23
N ARG A 31 23.69 18.38 -16.34
CA ARG A 31 24.93 19.17 -16.45
C ARG A 31 26.17 18.46 -15.89
N PHE A 32 25.98 17.42 -15.08
CA PHE A 32 27.07 16.73 -14.37
C PHE A 32 27.23 15.25 -14.76
N LEU A 33 26.19 14.60 -15.29
CA LEU A 33 26.26 13.20 -15.75
C LEU A 33 26.00 13.11 -17.27
N PRO A 34 26.78 12.30 -18.02
CA PRO A 34 26.50 12.00 -19.42
C PRO A 34 25.14 11.27 -19.56
N PRO A 35 24.41 11.51 -20.67
CA PRO A 35 23.03 11.08 -20.82
C PRO A 35 22.90 9.55 -20.90
N ASN A 36 22.15 8.95 -19.97
CA ASN A 36 21.75 7.55 -20.05
C ASN A 36 20.44 7.43 -20.87
N LYS A 37 20.48 6.69 -21.98
CA LYS A 37 19.43 6.57 -23.01
C LYS A 37 18.23 5.69 -22.60
N THR A 38 17.58 5.94 -21.46
CA THR A 38 16.45 5.08 -21.03
C THR A 38 15.14 5.78 -20.67
N ASP A 39 15.02 7.09 -20.87
CA ASP A 39 13.76 7.81 -20.61
C ASP A 39 13.36 8.68 -21.81
N GLU A 40 12.96 8.07 -22.92
CA GLU A 40 12.11 8.77 -23.89
C GLU A 40 10.68 8.86 -23.32
N GLU A 41 10.27 10.07 -22.92
CA GLU A 41 8.86 10.46 -22.79
C GLU A 41 8.25 10.50 -24.20
N PRO A 42 7.11 9.84 -24.46
CA PRO A 42 6.19 10.32 -25.47
C PRO A 42 5.43 11.53 -24.92
N SER A 43 5.65 12.63 -25.61
CA SER A 43 5.07 13.96 -25.47
C SER A 43 3.54 14.01 -25.61
N ALA A 44 3.02 15.13 -25.09
CA ALA A 44 1.65 15.63 -25.05
C ALA A 44 0.78 15.48 -26.32
N PHE A 45 -0.52 15.25 -26.10
CA PHE A 45 -1.72 15.79 -26.80
C PHE A 45 -2.95 15.01 -26.25
N SER A 46 -4.18 15.49 -26.04
CA SER A 46 -4.85 16.78 -25.91
C SER A 46 -6.21 16.48 -25.27
N GLU A 47 -6.80 17.47 -24.60
CA GLU A 47 -8.21 17.46 -24.24
C GLU A 47 -9.06 17.47 -25.51
N GLU A 48 -10.02 16.55 -25.61
CA GLU A 48 -11.31 16.83 -26.24
C GLU A 48 -12.36 15.83 -25.74
N ALA A 49 -13.44 16.38 -25.22
CA ALA A 49 -14.59 15.65 -24.71
C ALA A 49 -15.55 15.33 -25.85
N THR A 50 -16.16 14.12 -25.86
CA THR A 50 -17.59 13.93 -26.15
C THR A 50 -18.08 12.48 -25.91
N THR A 51 -19.16 12.44 -25.12
CA THR A 51 -20.34 11.54 -25.15
C THR A 51 -20.22 10.04 -24.84
N VAL A 52 -20.53 9.74 -23.57
CA VAL A 52 -21.35 8.65 -22.97
C VAL A 52 -21.01 7.17 -23.27
N ASP A 53 -20.60 6.78 -24.48
CA ASP A 53 -19.99 5.45 -24.72
C ASP A 53 -18.46 5.45 -24.45
N GLY A 54 -17.89 6.65 -24.36
CA GLY A 54 -16.48 6.88 -24.04
C GLY A 54 -16.09 6.50 -22.62
N PHE A 55 -16.98 6.63 -21.63
CA PHE A 55 -16.59 6.46 -20.23
C PHE A 55 -16.18 5.02 -19.90
N TYR A 56 -16.92 4.03 -20.39
CA TYR A 56 -16.58 2.62 -20.15
C TYR A 56 -15.33 2.19 -20.91
N SER A 57 -15.14 2.68 -22.14
CA SER A 57 -13.95 2.38 -22.94
C SER A 57 -12.71 3.06 -22.39
N GLU A 58 -12.83 4.30 -21.90
CA GLU A 58 -11.78 5.04 -21.20
C GLU A 58 -11.44 4.41 -19.84
N ALA A 59 -12.45 4.02 -19.05
CA ALA A 59 -12.25 3.30 -17.80
C ALA A 59 -11.55 1.96 -18.05
N LYS A 60 -11.95 1.21 -19.08
CA LYS A 60 -11.29 -0.04 -19.47
C LYS A 60 -9.85 0.20 -19.92
N ALA A 61 -9.59 1.26 -20.69
CA ALA A 61 -8.24 1.65 -21.09
C ALA A 61 -7.37 2.03 -19.87
N PHE A 62 -7.94 2.76 -18.92
CA PHE A 62 -7.28 3.14 -17.66
C PHE A 62 -6.94 1.92 -16.79
N ILE A 63 -7.88 0.98 -16.67
CA ILE A 63 -7.70 -0.30 -15.96
C ILE A 63 -6.61 -1.14 -16.64
N ASN A 64 -6.62 -1.23 -17.97
CA ASN A 64 -5.60 -1.95 -18.72
C ASN A 64 -4.20 -1.33 -18.52
N ARG A 65 -4.09 0.00 -18.47
CA ARG A 65 -2.83 0.69 -18.13
C ARG A 65 -2.30 0.33 -16.75
N HIS A 66 -3.19 0.01 -15.80
CA HIS A 66 -2.84 -0.37 -14.43
C HIS A 66 -2.43 -1.84 -14.25
N GLY A 67 -2.37 -2.62 -15.34
CA GLY A 67 -2.04 -4.04 -15.30
C GLY A 67 -3.25 -4.96 -15.29
N GLY A 68 -4.44 -4.43 -15.59
CA GLY A 68 -5.68 -5.19 -15.72
C GLY A 68 -6.62 -5.04 -14.52
N LEU A 69 -7.85 -5.56 -14.70
CA LEU A 69 -8.95 -5.40 -13.75
C LEU A 69 -8.65 -6.02 -12.40
N VAL A 70 -8.00 -7.18 -12.37
CA VAL A 70 -7.68 -7.88 -11.13
C VAL A 70 -6.73 -7.05 -10.26
N ILE A 71 -5.64 -6.54 -10.84
CA ILE A 71 -4.68 -5.69 -10.11
C ILE A 71 -5.34 -4.40 -9.63
N PHE A 72 -6.16 -3.79 -10.48
CA PHE A 72 -6.91 -2.58 -10.12
C PHE A 72 -7.88 -2.85 -8.96
N ALA A 73 -8.60 -3.97 -8.97
CA ALA A 73 -9.53 -4.36 -7.90
C ALA A 73 -8.81 -4.55 -6.56
N TYR A 74 -7.63 -5.18 -6.54
CA TYR A 74 -6.83 -5.28 -5.31
C TYR A 74 -6.36 -3.91 -4.80
N LYS A 75 -5.93 -3.01 -5.70
CA LYS A 75 -5.56 -1.64 -5.31
C LYS A 75 -6.75 -0.87 -4.73
N PHE A 76 -7.92 -1.01 -5.35
CA PHE A 76 -9.14 -0.40 -4.87
C PHE A 76 -9.59 -0.99 -3.52
N ALA A 77 -9.49 -2.32 -3.33
CA ALA A 77 -9.77 -2.99 -2.06
C ALA A 77 -8.83 -2.54 -0.93
N ARG A 78 -7.55 -2.29 -1.25
CA ARG A 78 -6.61 -1.69 -0.28
C ARG A 78 -7.00 -0.27 0.09
N PHE A 79 -7.41 0.54 -0.89
CA PHE A 79 -7.88 1.91 -0.65
C PHE A 79 -9.13 1.93 0.23
N THR A 80 -10.15 1.12 -0.08
CA THR A 80 -11.35 1.02 0.75
C THR A 80 -11.02 0.51 2.15
N GLY A 81 -10.12 -0.45 2.29
CA GLY A 81 -9.64 -0.88 3.61
C GLY A 81 -8.95 0.23 4.41
N CYS A 82 -8.19 1.13 3.76
CA CYS A 82 -7.62 2.30 4.42
C CYS A 82 -8.70 3.29 4.90
N LEU A 83 -9.75 3.50 4.10
CA LEU A 83 -10.90 4.34 4.50
C LEU A 83 -11.68 3.73 5.68
N VAL A 84 -11.89 2.41 5.67
CA VAL A 84 -12.52 1.72 6.80
C VAL A 84 -11.66 1.86 8.05
N PHE A 85 -10.34 1.69 7.93
CA PHE A 85 -9.43 1.87 9.06
C PHE A 85 -9.45 3.30 9.63
N LEU A 86 -9.50 4.31 8.74
CA LEU A 86 -9.68 5.71 9.12
C LEU A 86 -11.01 5.92 9.87
N ALA A 87 -12.11 5.41 9.33
CA ALA A 87 -13.43 5.53 9.93
C ALA A 87 -13.48 4.87 11.32
N LEU A 88 -12.90 3.68 11.47
CA LEU A 88 -12.78 3.01 12.77
C LEU A 88 -11.92 3.81 13.75
N SER A 89 -10.84 4.42 13.28
CA SER A 89 -9.95 5.25 14.11
C SER A 89 -10.67 6.53 14.58
N LEU A 90 -11.41 7.18 13.68
CA LEU A 90 -12.20 8.37 14.00
C LEU A 90 -13.36 8.04 14.94
N ALA A 91 -14.05 6.92 14.72
CA ALA A 91 -15.10 6.44 15.60
C ALA A 91 -14.57 6.21 17.03
N THR A 92 -13.41 5.57 17.18
CA THR A 92 -12.80 5.41 18.52
C THR A 92 -12.38 6.73 19.15
N PHE A 93 -11.98 7.72 18.35
CA PHE A 93 -11.65 9.05 18.87
C PHE A 93 -12.89 9.78 19.41
N ILE A 94 -13.98 9.80 18.62
CA ILE A 94 -15.24 10.48 18.97
C ILE A 94 -15.95 9.81 20.15
N LEU A 95 -15.97 8.47 20.19
CA LEU A 95 -16.65 7.75 21.26
C LEU A 95 -16.02 8.04 22.63
N GLU A 96 -14.70 8.18 22.68
CA GLU A 96 -14.02 8.45 23.94
C GLU A 96 -14.17 9.90 24.40
N GLU A 97 -14.13 10.87 23.49
CA GLU A 97 -14.43 12.27 23.80
C GLU A 97 -15.83 12.43 24.42
N ARG A 98 -16.79 11.64 23.95
CA ARG A 98 -18.15 11.60 24.50
C ARG A 98 -18.20 10.99 25.91
N GLU A 99 -17.43 9.93 26.17
CA GLU A 99 -17.35 9.33 27.50
C GLU A 99 -16.73 10.30 28.52
N GLU A 100 -15.65 10.99 28.17
CA GLU A 100 -15.00 11.95 29.06
C GLU A 100 -15.92 13.14 29.41
N HIS A 101 -16.68 13.66 28.44
CA HIS A 101 -17.66 14.71 28.68
C HIS A 101 -18.84 14.26 29.55
N SER A 102 -19.29 13.00 29.43
CA SER A 102 -20.42 12.48 30.22
C SER A 102 -20.07 12.27 31.69
N VAL A 103 -18.83 11.85 31.99
CA VAL A 103 -18.35 11.61 33.37
C VAL A 103 -18.13 12.92 34.14
N GLY A 104 -17.97 14.05 33.44
CA GLY A 104 -17.84 15.38 34.03
C GLY A 104 -19.13 15.95 34.66
N THR A 105 -20.29 15.35 34.38
CA THR A 105 -21.59 15.87 34.84
C THR A 105 -22.12 15.22 36.13
N ASP A 106 -21.58 14.07 36.55
CA ASP A 106 -22.16 13.26 37.64
C ASP A 106 -21.15 12.79 38.70
N LYS A 107 -20.22 13.65 39.12
CA LYS A 107 -19.41 13.41 40.33
C LYS A 107 -19.49 14.58 41.31
N LYS A 108 -20.56 14.58 42.12
CA LYS A 108 -20.55 15.18 43.46
C LYS A 108 -19.64 14.33 44.36
N SER A 109 -18.41 14.76 44.58
CA SER A 109 -17.62 14.38 45.76
C SER A 109 -16.60 15.45 46.10
N GLU A 110 -16.86 16.10 47.23
CA GLU A 110 -15.96 16.92 48.05
C GLU A 110 -14.47 16.54 47.99
N ARG A 111 -13.59 17.48 47.56
CA ARG A 111 -12.63 18.20 48.42
C ARG A 111 -11.46 18.86 47.66
N LYS A 112 -11.16 20.07 48.17
CA LYS A 112 -9.88 20.78 48.27
C LYS A 112 -9.37 21.57 47.07
N HIS A 113 -9.46 22.89 47.27
CA HIS A 113 -8.76 23.98 46.58
C HIS A 113 -7.35 23.61 46.09
N HIS A 114 -7.14 23.72 44.77
CA HIS A 114 -5.83 24.11 44.24
C HIS A 114 -6.00 25.26 43.24
N LYS A 115 -5.64 26.45 43.73
CA LYS A 115 -5.06 27.62 43.07
C LYS A 115 -5.20 27.70 41.53
N THR A 116 -6.04 28.64 41.11
CA THR A 116 -6.11 29.22 39.76
C THR A 116 -4.70 29.54 39.25
N ARG A 117 -4.33 28.97 38.09
CA ARG A 117 -3.23 29.45 37.26
C ARG A 117 -3.81 30.06 35.99
N PRO A 118 -3.20 31.13 35.47
CA PRO A 118 -3.77 31.89 34.37
C PRO A 118 -3.73 31.10 33.07
N ILE A 119 -4.79 31.27 32.31
CA ILE A 119 -4.98 30.85 30.92
C ILE A 119 -3.98 31.66 30.10
N ASP A 120 -2.92 31.02 29.60
CA ASP A 120 -2.15 31.37 28.40
C ASP A 120 -1.01 30.34 28.22
N GLY A 121 -1.29 29.26 27.48
CA GLY A 121 -0.33 28.23 27.12
C GLY A 121 -0.99 27.16 26.25
N PRO A 122 -0.26 26.49 25.33
CA PRO A 122 -0.86 25.47 24.48
C PRO A 122 -1.37 24.33 25.37
N ILE A 123 -2.63 23.96 25.20
CA ILE A 123 -3.31 22.91 25.97
C ILE A 123 -2.41 21.66 25.98
N PRO A 124 -1.95 21.16 27.15
CA PRO A 124 -1.09 19.99 27.19
C PRO A 124 -1.95 18.76 26.90
N PHE A 125 -1.97 18.33 25.64
CA PHE A 125 -2.59 17.07 25.21
C PHE A 125 -2.12 15.91 26.10
N SER A 126 -3.07 15.09 26.59
CA SER A 126 -2.71 13.86 27.30
C SER A 126 -1.95 12.91 26.36
N ARG A 127 -1.02 12.11 26.90
CA ARG A 127 -0.22 11.17 26.07
C ARG A 127 -1.10 10.20 25.25
N VAL A 128 -2.26 9.84 25.78
CA VAL A 128 -3.22 8.93 25.14
C VAL A 128 -3.96 9.61 24.00
N GLU A 129 -4.48 10.83 24.22
CA GLU A 129 -5.11 11.66 23.19
C GLU A 129 -4.13 11.94 22.04
N TRP A 130 -2.87 12.26 22.36
CA TRP A 130 -1.82 12.46 21.36
C TRP A 130 -1.56 11.20 20.52
N LEU A 131 -1.54 10.02 21.13
CA LEU A 131 -1.39 8.75 20.42
C LEU A 131 -2.56 8.49 19.44
N ARG A 132 -3.79 8.79 19.86
CA ARG A 132 -4.99 8.64 19.03
C ARG A 132 -5.04 9.64 17.88
N PHE A 133 -4.70 10.90 18.15
CA PHE A 133 -4.59 11.93 17.13
C PHE A 133 -3.56 11.54 16.06
N VAL A 134 -2.37 11.11 16.50
CA VAL A 134 -1.32 10.63 15.60
C VAL A 134 -1.78 9.42 14.80
N LEU A 135 -2.52 8.48 15.40
CA LEU A 135 -3.09 7.33 14.68
C LEU A 135 -4.06 7.79 13.58
N CYS A 136 -4.96 8.73 13.89
CA CYS A 136 -5.91 9.28 12.93
C CYS A 136 -5.20 10.00 11.77
N MET A 137 -4.15 10.78 12.07
CA MET A 137 -3.32 11.42 11.04
C MET A 137 -2.60 10.40 10.15
N THR A 138 -2.04 9.34 10.73
CA THR A 138 -1.39 8.28 9.95
C THR A 138 -2.40 7.51 9.08
N ALA A 139 -3.61 7.28 9.57
CA ALA A 139 -4.69 6.67 8.80
C ALA A 139 -5.14 7.59 7.65
N ALA A 140 -5.27 8.90 7.89
CA ALA A 140 -5.65 9.85 6.85
C ALA A 140 -4.59 9.91 5.75
N TYR A 141 -3.30 9.93 6.13
CA TYR A 141 -2.20 9.82 5.19
C TYR A 141 -2.24 8.51 4.38
N ALA A 142 -2.53 7.38 5.03
CA ALA A 142 -2.69 6.10 4.34
C ALA A 142 -3.85 6.12 3.32
N SER A 143 -4.98 6.76 3.65
CA SER A 143 -6.11 6.94 2.72
C SER A 143 -5.73 7.79 1.51
N ILE A 144 -4.97 8.87 1.71
CA ILE A 144 -4.47 9.71 0.60
C ILE A 144 -3.50 8.91 -0.28
N LEU A 145 -2.56 8.17 0.30
CA LEU A 145 -1.67 7.28 -0.46
C LEU A 145 -2.46 6.21 -1.23
N GLY A 146 -3.51 5.64 -0.62
CA GLY A 146 -4.41 4.70 -1.27
C GLY A 146 -5.13 5.33 -2.48
N LEU A 147 -5.64 6.55 -2.34
CA LEU A 147 -6.29 7.28 -3.42
C LEU A 147 -5.32 7.55 -4.57
N VAL A 148 -4.14 8.08 -4.26
CA VAL A 148 -3.09 8.36 -5.25
C VAL A 148 -2.62 7.07 -5.92
N SER A 149 -2.56 5.96 -5.19
CA SER A 149 -2.21 4.65 -5.76
C SER A 149 -3.21 4.17 -6.82
N VAL A 150 -4.48 4.54 -6.70
CA VAL A 150 -5.55 4.15 -7.65
C VAL A 150 -5.62 5.10 -8.84
N THR A 151 -5.36 6.40 -8.63
CA THR A 151 -5.55 7.44 -9.66
C THR A 151 -4.28 7.82 -10.42
N ALA A 152 -3.09 7.65 -9.83
CA ALA A 152 -1.84 8.08 -10.43
C ALA A 152 -1.40 7.19 -11.61
N LYS A 153 -0.52 7.72 -12.47
CA LYS A 153 0.09 6.95 -13.57
C LYS A 153 0.77 5.66 -13.06
N PRO A 154 0.86 4.57 -13.85
CA PRO A 154 1.37 3.28 -13.39
C PRO A 154 2.74 3.32 -12.71
N ARG A 155 3.68 4.15 -13.19
CA ARG A 155 5.01 4.34 -12.58
C ARG A 155 4.90 4.88 -11.15
N TRP A 156 4.09 5.91 -10.93
CA TRP A 156 3.86 6.52 -9.62
C TRP A 156 2.96 5.67 -8.73
N SER A 157 1.94 5.04 -9.31
CA SER A 157 1.05 4.09 -8.63
C SER A 157 1.85 2.97 -7.96
N ARG A 158 2.85 2.38 -8.63
CA ARG A 158 3.71 1.35 -8.03
C ARG A 158 4.53 1.86 -6.84
N LEU A 159 5.16 3.02 -6.98
CA LEU A 159 5.94 3.62 -5.90
C LEU A 159 5.06 3.91 -4.68
N VAL A 160 3.94 4.60 -4.89
CA VAL A 160 2.98 4.94 -3.83
C VAL A 160 2.37 3.69 -3.21
N SER A 161 2.05 2.66 -4.01
CA SER A 161 1.61 1.35 -3.51
C SER A 161 2.64 0.72 -2.56
N ASN A 162 3.94 0.81 -2.88
CA ASN A 162 4.99 0.26 -2.02
C ASN A 162 5.10 1.02 -0.69
N HIS A 163 5.05 2.36 -0.74
CA HIS A 163 5.02 3.20 0.47
C HIS A 163 3.79 2.93 1.33
N LEU A 164 2.62 2.78 0.70
CA LEU A 164 1.41 2.40 1.41
C LEU A 164 1.55 1.01 2.05
N ALA A 165 2.17 0.06 1.35
CA ALA A 165 2.37 -1.29 1.86
C ALA A 165 3.32 -1.31 3.07
N THR A 166 4.44 -0.59 3.02
CA THR A 166 5.38 -0.51 4.15
C THR A 166 4.75 0.16 5.36
N LEU A 167 3.97 1.21 5.14
CA LEU A 167 3.24 1.93 6.19
C LEU A 167 2.16 1.06 6.86
N LEU A 168 1.31 0.40 6.06
CA LEU A 168 0.28 -0.51 6.58
C LEU A 168 0.89 -1.72 7.30
N PHE A 169 1.97 -2.30 6.77
CA PHE A 169 2.68 -3.40 7.41
C PHE A 169 3.28 -2.97 8.75
N THR A 170 3.90 -1.79 8.81
CA THR A 170 4.43 -1.26 10.07
C THR A 170 3.33 -1.03 11.10
N MET A 171 2.18 -0.47 10.68
CA MET A 171 1.02 -0.34 11.57
C MET A 171 0.56 -1.70 12.07
N PHE A 172 0.37 -2.67 11.17
CA PHE A 172 -0.01 -4.02 11.56
C PHE A 172 0.99 -4.64 12.54
N ALA A 173 2.30 -4.52 12.31
CA ALA A 173 3.32 -5.06 13.21
C ALA A 173 3.23 -4.45 14.62
N VAL A 174 2.97 -3.14 14.72
CA VAL A 174 2.80 -2.47 16.03
C VAL A 174 1.52 -2.93 16.73
N PHE A 175 0.39 -3.04 16.01
CA PHE A 175 -0.85 -3.59 16.57
C PHE A 175 -0.69 -5.07 16.96
N ALA A 176 -0.02 -5.86 16.13
CA ALA A 176 0.26 -7.26 16.42
C ALA A 176 1.13 -7.42 17.67
N TYR A 177 2.19 -6.62 17.82
CA TYR A 177 3.01 -6.65 19.02
C TYR A 177 2.25 -6.20 20.29
N ARG A 178 1.30 -5.27 20.16
CA ARG A 178 0.56 -4.73 21.32
C ARG A 178 -0.62 -5.60 21.73
N ASP A 179 -1.27 -6.25 20.77
CA ASP A 179 -2.58 -6.85 20.98
C ASP A 179 -2.64 -8.35 20.59
N LEU A 180 -1.87 -8.81 19.59
CA LEU A 180 -1.79 -10.22 19.22
C LEU A 180 -0.71 -10.98 20.02
N TRP A 181 0.45 -10.37 20.24
CA TRP A 181 1.56 -10.97 20.99
C TRP A 181 1.20 -11.34 22.44
N PRO A 182 0.44 -10.51 23.17
CA PRO A 182 -0.03 -10.91 24.50
C PRO A 182 -0.90 -12.15 24.49
N LEU A 183 -1.70 -12.38 23.44
CA LEU A 183 -2.64 -13.50 23.37
C LEU A 183 -1.95 -14.86 23.14
N ILE A 184 -0.74 -14.84 22.58
CA ILE A 184 0.09 -16.04 22.47
C ILE A 184 0.95 -16.27 23.73
N THR A 185 0.81 -15.42 24.75
CA THR A 185 1.56 -15.50 26.01
C THR A 185 0.60 -15.65 27.20
N PHE A 186 0.93 -16.48 28.19
CA PHE A 186 0.02 -16.73 29.33
C PHE A 186 -0.09 -15.58 30.34
N HIS A 187 0.83 -14.62 30.33
CA HIS A 187 1.00 -13.63 31.42
C HIS A 187 0.69 -12.19 31.01
N LEU A 188 0.42 -11.95 29.73
CA LEU A 188 0.25 -10.61 29.17
C LEU A 188 -1.18 -10.41 28.70
N GLN A 189 -1.70 -9.20 28.87
CA GLN A 189 -3.02 -8.81 28.35
C GLN A 189 -2.86 -7.74 27.26
N PRO A 190 -3.72 -7.75 26.22
CA PRO A 190 -3.73 -6.71 25.19
C PRO A 190 -3.90 -5.33 25.81
N LYS A 191 -3.09 -4.35 25.36
CA LYS A 191 -3.12 -3.00 25.93
C LYS A 191 -4.39 -2.24 25.55
N ASP A 192 -4.91 -2.48 24.35
CA ASP A 192 -6.07 -1.78 23.81
C ASP A 192 -7.38 -2.58 23.98
N LEU A 193 -7.41 -3.56 24.90
CA LEU A 193 -8.56 -4.46 25.12
C LEU A 193 -9.86 -3.71 25.45
N ARG A 194 -9.76 -2.50 26.02
CA ARG A 194 -10.91 -1.63 26.35
C ARG A 194 -11.71 -1.21 25.12
N GLU A 195 -11.09 -1.18 23.94
CA GLU A 195 -11.77 -0.86 22.68
C GLU A 195 -12.68 -2.01 22.18
N GLY A 196 -12.55 -3.22 22.76
CA GLY A 196 -13.42 -4.36 22.48
C GLY A 196 -13.48 -4.76 21.00
N GLY A 197 -14.68 -4.83 20.44
CA GLY A 197 -14.89 -5.24 19.04
C GLY A 197 -14.25 -4.32 17.99
N LEU A 198 -14.10 -3.02 18.29
CA LEU A 198 -13.48 -2.06 17.37
C LEU A 198 -11.99 -2.34 17.18
N LEU A 199 -11.30 -2.80 18.22
CA LEU A 199 -9.91 -3.24 18.13
C LEU A 199 -9.76 -4.38 17.12
N TRP A 200 -10.60 -5.40 17.27
CA TRP A 200 -10.55 -6.57 16.40
C TRP A 200 -10.90 -6.23 14.96
N ALA A 201 -11.87 -5.35 14.74
CA ALA A 201 -12.16 -4.82 13.41
C ALA A 201 -10.94 -4.11 12.80
N LYS A 202 -10.24 -3.25 13.55
CA LYS A 202 -9.00 -2.59 13.12
C LYS A 202 -7.91 -3.61 12.76
N VAL A 203 -7.69 -4.62 13.60
CA VAL A 203 -6.68 -5.67 13.39
C VAL A 203 -6.99 -6.47 12.14
N VAL A 204 -8.25 -6.89 11.93
CA VAL A 204 -8.67 -7.64 10.73
C VAL A 204 -8.47 -6.81 9.46
N VAL A 205 -8.90 -5.54 9.47
CA VAL A 205 -8.74 -4.65 8.33
C VAL A 205 -7.26 -4.42 8.01
N LEU A 206 -6.43 -4.19 9.03
CA LEU A 206 -4.97 -4.06 8.84
C LEU A 206 -4.36 -5.35 8.31
N PHE A 207 -4.74 -6.52 8.83
CA PHE A 207 -4.23 -7.80 8.38
C PHE A 207 -4.53 -8.05 6.89
N LEU A 208 -5.79 -7.86 6.49
CA LEU A 208 -6.21 -8.03 5.10
C LEU A 208 -5.48 -7.07 4.15
N THR A 209 -5.39 -5.79 4.52
CA THR A 209 -4.82 -4.74 3.67
C THR A 209 -3.29 -4.73 3.64
N SER A 210 -2.62 -5.18 4.70
CA SER A 210 -1.16 -5.15 4.81
C SER A 210 -0.49 -6.45 4.40
N ILE A 211 -1.15 -7.61 4.58
CA ILE A 211 -0.58 -8.93 4.30
C ILE A 211 -1.33 -9.59 3.15
N VAL A 212 -2.63 -9.86 3.31
CA VAL A 212 -3.37 -10.73 2.38
C VAL A 212 -3.42 -10.14 0.98
N PHE A 213 -3.86 -8.89 0.82
CA PHE A 213 -3.96 -8.26 -0.50
C PHE A 213 -2.63 -8.17 -1.24
N PRO A 214 -1.52 -7.66 -0.66
CA PRO A 214 -0.23 -7.69 -1.36
C PRO A 214 0.32 -9.09 -1.66
N LEU A 215 0.03 -10.11 -0.83
CA LEU A 215 0.50 -11.49 -1.09
C LEU A 215 -0.26 -12.16 -2.24
N VAL A 216 -1.58 -11.94 -2.32
CA VAL A 216 -2.47 -12.60 -3.29
C VAL A 216 -2.58 -11.80 -4.59
N SER A 217 -2.31 -10.50 -4.57
CA SER A 217 -2.37 -9.67 -5.77
C SER A 217 -1.36 -10.16 -6.84
N PRO A 218 -1.83 -10.42 -8.08
CA PRO A 218 -0.94 -10.83 -9.17
C PRO A 218 0.01 -9.68 -9.55
N ARG A 219 1.21 -10.05 -9.99
CA ARG A 219 2.23 -9.07 -10.37
C ARG A 219 1.98 -8.57 -11.79
N GLN A 220 2.11 -7.26 -11.97
CA GLN A 220 2.07 -6.68 -13.31
C GLN A 220 3.31 -7.12 -14.08
N TYR A 221 3.11 -7.70 -15.25
CA TYR A 221 4.22 -8.01 -16.16
C TYR A 221 4.93 -6.72 -16.58
N ILE A 222 6.24 -6.71 -16.43
CA ILE A 222 7.13 -5.62 -16.86
C ILE A 222 8.13 -6.26 -17.83
N PRO A 223 8.06 -5.92 -19.13
CA PRO A 223 8.97 -6.50 -20.11
C PRO A 223 10.40 -6.04 -19.84
N VAL A 224 11.36 -6.96 -19.98
CA VAL A 224 12.80 -6.65 -19.80
C VAL A 224 13.32 -5.76 -20.92
N ASP A 225 12.83 -5.96 -22.15
CA ASP A 225 13.13 -5.13 -23.32
C ASP A 225 11.84 -4.43 -23.79
N PRO A 226 11.62 -3.15 -23.45
CA PRO A 226 10.40 -2.43 -23.84
C PRO A 226 10.19 -2.32 -25.35
N ALA A 227 11.26 -2.43 -26.15
CA ALA A 227 11.17 -2.37 -27.61
C ALA A 227 10.62 -3.65 -28.23
N ARG A 228 10.72 -4.79 -27.52
CA ARG A 228 10.22 -6.10 -27.96
C ARG A 228 9.60 -6.86 -26.79
N PRO A 229 8.39 -6.47 -26.34
CA PRO A 229 7.69 -7.19 -25.29
C PRO A 229 7.32 -8.60 -25.75
N THR A 230 7.45 -9.59 -24.87
CA THR A 230 6.96 -10.94 -25.13
C THR A 230 5.43 -10.95 -25.14
N GLU A 231 4.82 -11.57 -26.16
CA GLU A 231 3.36 -11.62 -26.36
C GLU A 231 2.65 -12.40 -25.25
N THR A 232 3.23 -13.54 -24.85
CA THR A 232 2.73 -14.39 -23.77
C THR A 232 3.74 -14.41 -22.62
N PRO A 233 3.50 -13.67 -21.53
CA PRO A 233 4.43 -13.64 -20.41
C PRO A 233 4.44 -15.00 -19.68
N HIS A 234 5.61 -15.40 -19.18
CA HIS A 234 5.73 -16.62 -18.39
C HIS A 234 4.87 -16.51 -17.11
N PRO A 235 4.14 -17.57 -16.70
CA PRO A 235 3.25 -17.54 -15.51
C PRO A 235 3.97 -17.11 -14.23
N GLU A 236 5.24 -17.45 -14.09
CA GLU A 236 6.06 -17.00 -12.96
C GLU A 236 6.15 -15.47 -12.89
N GLN A 237 6.18 -14.76 -14.02
CA GLN A 237 6.35 -13.30 -14.07
C GLN A 237 5.06 -12.54 -13.71
N THR A 238 3.90 -13.19 -13.82
CA THR A 238 2.58 -12.61 -13.53
C THR A 238 1.95 -13.13 -12.24
N SER A 239 2.47 -14.25 -11.70
CA SER A 239 2.00 -14.85 -10.45
C SER A 239 2.08 -13.89 -9.25
N SER A 240 1.20 -14.10 -8.27
CA SER A 240 1.24 -13.38 -7.00
C SER A 240 2.46 -13.79 -6.16
N TRP A 241 2.78 -13.02 -5.11
CA TRP A 241 3.89 -13.38 -4.21
C TRP A 241 3.67 -14.72 -3.50
N LEU A 242 2.43 -14.98 -3.08
CA LEU A 242 2.09 -16.26 -2.46
C LEU A 242 2.30 -17.42 -3.43
N SER A 243 1.85 -17.26 -4.67
CA SER A 243 2.01 -18.28 -5.70
C SER A 243 3.48 -18.49 -6.09
N MET A 244 4.27 -17.42 -6.09
CA MET A 244 5.72 -17.50 -6.31
C MET A 244 6.44 -18.27 -5.19
N VAL A 245 6.15 -17.96 -3.92
CA VAL A 245 6.81 -18.61 -2.76
C VAL A 245 6.45 -20.09 -2.66
N LEU A 246 5.19 -20.43 -2.94
CA LEU A 246 4.70 -21.81 -2.87
C LEU A 246 4.82 -22.57 -4.19
N TYR A 247 5.35 -21.94 -5.24
CA TYR A 247 5.44 -22.49 -6.60
C TYR A 247 4.11 -22.98 -7.19
N THR A 248 2.96 -22.48 -6.71
CA THR A 248 1.63 -22.96 -7.15
C THR A 248 1.31 -22.59 -8.60
N TRP A 249 2.11 -21.73 -9.22
CA TRP A 249 2.02 -21.44 -10.66
C TRP A 249 2.40 -22.65 -11.52
N LEU A 250 3.12 -23.65 -10.98
CA LEU A 250 3.44 -24.91 -11.66
C LEU A 250 2.30 -25.93 -11.60
N ASP A 251 1.37 -25.79 -10.64
CA ASP A 251 0.30 -26.77 -10.42
C ASP A 251 -0.48 -27.12 -11.69
N PRO A 252 -0.89 -26.16 -12.55
CA PRO A 252 -1.61 -26.49 -13.78
C PRO A 252 -0.81 -27.41 -14.72
N ILE A 253 0.51 -27.22 -14.78
CA ILE A 253 1.41 -28.04 -15.62
C ILE A 253 1.61 -29.41 -15.00
N ILE A 254 1.81 -29.49 -13.68
CA ILE A 254 1.96 -30.76 -12.95
C ILE A 254 0.69 -31.60 -13.13
N PHE A 255 -0.49 -31.01 -12.93
CA PHE A 255 -1.76 -31.71 -13.12
C PHE A 255 -1.99 -32.11 -14.58
N LYS A 256 -1.55 -31.29 -15.54
CA LYS A 256 -1.63 -31.64 -16.96
C LYS A 256 -0.73 -32.83 -17.29
N ALA A 257 0.53 -32.79 -16.87
CA ALA A 257 1.52 -33.85 -17.05
C ALA A 257 1.08 -35.17 -16.38
N TYR A 258 0.38 -35.09 -15.24
CA TYR A 258 -0.19 -36.26 -14.59
C TYR A 258 -1.29 -36.97 -15.41
N ARG A 259 -2.05 -36.21 -16.22
CA ARG A 259 -3.21 -36.73 -16.97
C ARG A 259 -2.86 -37.30 -18.33
N ILE A 260 -1.71 -36.96 -18.89
CA ILE A 260 -1.32 -37.35 -20.25
C ILE A 260 -0.02 -38.16 -20.23
N PRO A 261 0.13 -39.16 -21.12
CA PRO A 261 1.32 -40.00 -21.14
C PRO A 261 2.58 -39.28 -21.63
N HIS A 262 2.43 -38.22 -22.44
CA HIS A 262 3.54 -37.41 -22.94
C HIS A 262 3.10 -35.94 -23.08
N LEU A 263 3.85 -35.04 -22.44
CA LEU A 263 3.66 -33.59 -22.52
C LEU A 263 4.52 -33.04 -23.66
N THR A 264 3.91 -32.49 -24.70
CA THR A 264 4.64 -31.94 -25.85
C THR A 264 5.28 -30.59 -25.49
N GLN A 265 6.35 -30.22 -26.22
CA GLN A 265 7.09 -28.98 -25.95
C GLN A 265 6.24 -27.72 -26.10
N GLU A 266 5.24 -27.73 -26.98
CA GLU A 266 4.34 -26.59 -27.21
C GLU A 266 3.39 -26.34 -26.04
N GLU A 267 3.19 -27.32 -25.16
CA GLU A 267 2.32 -27.21 -23.98
C GLU A 267 3.05 -26.67 -22.76
N LEU A 268 4.39 -26.56 -22.83
CA LEU A 268 5.18 -25.92 -21.80
C LEU A 268 5.06 -24.39 -21.90
N PRO A 269 5.09 -23.70 -20.75
CA PRO A 269 5.04 -22.25 -20.75
C PRO A 269 6.31 -21.67 -21.42
N PRO A 270 6.22 -20.51 -22.06
CA PRO A 270 7.36 -19.90 -22.74
C PRO A 270 8.44 -19.50 -21.74
N LEU A 271 9.70 -19.50 -22.16
CA LEU A 271 10.80 -19.10 -21.28
C LEU A 271 10.58 -17.68 -20.70
N ALA A 272 10.95 -17.46 -19.44
CA ALA A 272 10.83 -16.15 -18.84
C ALA A 272 11.72 -15.10 -19.53
N ASP A 273 11.25 -13.85 -19.63
CA ASP A 273 11.95 -12.80 -20.39
C ASP A 273 13.43 -12.65 -20.02
N HIS A 274 13.74 -12.74 -18.73
CA HIS A 274 15.09 -12.50 -18.21
C HIS A 274 16.08 -13.60 -18.55
N ASP A 275 15.59 -14.81 -18.85
CA ASP A 275 16.40 -15.99 -19.17
C ASP A 275 16.67 -16.14 -20.68
N TYR A 276 16.03 -15.32 -21.52
CA TYR A 276 16.35 -15.32 -22.94
C TYR A 276 17.82 -14.96 -23.18
N SER A 277 18.49 -15.75 -24.04
CA SER A 277 19.90 -15.57 -24.40
C SER A 277 20.25 -14.15 -24.85
N ARG A 278 19.34 -13.47 -25.58
CA ARG A 278 19.50 -12.06 -25.97
C ARG A 278 19.62 -11.11 -24.77
N ASN A 279 18.83 -11.33 -23.72
CA ASN A 279 18.78 -10.46 -22.55
C ASN A 279 19.96 -10.77 -21.63
N LEU A 280 20.32 -12.05 -21.48
CA LEU A 280 21.54 -12.47 -20.79
C LEU A 280 22.81 -11.94 -21.47
N LYS A 281 22.87 -11.97 -22.82
CA LYS A 281 23.98 -11.40 -23.58
C LYS A 281 24.12 -9.91 -23.32
N LYS A 282 23.02 -9.13 -23.43
CA LYS A 282 23.02 -7.69 -23.13
C LYS A 282 23.45 -7.39 -21.69
N LYS A 283 23.07 -8.23 -20.73
CA LYS A 283 23.42 -8.06 -19.31
C LYS A 283 24.89 -8.41 -19.01
N SER A 284 25.43 -9.40 -19.71
CA SER A 284 26.76 -9.97 -19.41
C SER A 284 27.89 -9.33 -20.23
N PHE A 285 27.58 -8.81 -21.42
CA PHE A 285 28.54 -8.18 -22.33
C PHE A 285 28.13 -6.71 -22.56
N PRO A 286 28.56 -5.78 -21.68
CA PRO A 286 28.30 -4.35 -21.81
C PRO A 286 29.04 -3.71 -23.00
#